data_AF-A0A8T3LQZ9-F1
#
_entry.id   AF-A0A8T3LQZ9-F1
#
_cell.length_a   1.000
_cell.length_b   1.000
_cell.length_c   1.000
_cell.angle_alpha   90.00
_cell.angle_beta   90.00
_cell.angle_gamma   90.00
#
_symmetry.space_group_name_H-M   'P 1'
#
loop_
_entity.id
_entity.type
_entity.pdbx_description
1 polymer ?
#
loop_
_entity_poly.entity_id
_entity_poly.type
_entity_poly.pdbx_seq_one_letter_code
_entity_poly.pdbx_strand_id
1 'polypeptide(L)'
;MVPRVAWLAVGTVASALIARHVPGTGWLVPLIVAAAIALVRPASRVAAIAFGVGVALVLLRIGIGVLVAPPLTTLPLTEDARDWVGQVVTLGTPGDGRQRAFVDVTAADAAAGSPSVRIYAQLPRYPELAPGDRIVFRGALEPPPEGPGFADYLARNGAVATCRIRSFSPGGVMPGPLPDLERARRDTADLLARVLPAQEAGLAAGMLIGLRDRVDRQVAADFTASGLSHVVAISGW
;
A
#
# COMPACT_ATOMS: atom_id res chain seq x y z
N MET A 1 -6.31 -4.68 39.74
CA MET A 1 -6.96 -3.53 39.06
C MET A 1 -6.30 -3.37 37.70
N VAL A 2 -7.01 -3.65 36.62
CA VAL A 2 -6.45 -3.58 35.26
C VAL A 2 -6.36 -2.10 34.85
N PRO A 3 -5.19 -1.59 34.43
CA PRO A 3 -5.03 -0.18 34.05
C PRO A 3 -5.95 0.17 32.88
N ARG A 4 -6.52 1.38 32.88
CA ARG A 4 -7.49 1.87 31.89
C ARG A 4 -7.02 1.76 30.43
N VAL A 5 -5.71 1.73 30.21
CA VAL A 5 -5.07 1.56 28.89
C VAL A 5 -5.27 0.14 28.34
N ALA A 6 -5.28 -0.88 29.19
CA ALA A 6 -5.48 -2.26 28.76
C ALA A 6 -6.91 -2.51 28.25
N TRP A 7 -7.90 -1.74 28.74
CA TRP A 7 -9.27 -1.80 28.21
C TRP A 7 -9.41 -1.20 26.80
N LEU A 8 -8.61 -0.18 26.46
CA LEU A 8 -8.56 0.37 25.09
C LEU A 8 -7.89 -0.60 24.10
N ALA A 9 -6.83 -1.29 24.55
CA ALA A 9 -6.20 -2.34 23.76
C ALA A 9 -7.16 -3.52 23.52
N VAL A 10 -7.90 -3.94 24.54
CA VAL A 10 -8.92 -5.00 24.40
C VAL A 10 -10.06 -4.56 23.48
N GLY A 11 -10.51 -3.31 23.57
CA GLY A 11 -11.57 -2.78 22.70
C GLY A 11 -11.18 -2.70 21.23
N THR A 12 -9.94 -2.30 20.93
CA THR A 12 -9.42 -2.25 19.55
C THR A 12 -9.22 -3.64 18.96
N VAL A 13 -8.70 -4.60 19.75
CA VAL A 13 -8.56 -6.00 19.33
C VAL A 13 -9.91 -6.67 19.13
N ALA A 14 -10.88 -6.46 20.03
CA ALA A 14 -12.23 -6.98 19.89
C ALA A 14 -12.95 -6.40 18.66
N SER A 15 -12.80 -5.10 18.41
CA SER A 15 -13.38 -4.44 17.22
C SER A 15 -12.77 -4.99 15.92
N ALA A 16 -11.46 -5.22 15.88
CA ALA A 16 -10.78 -5.81 14.71
C ALA A 16 -11.21 -7.27 14.46
N LEU A 17 -11.45 -8.06 15.51
CA LEU A 17 -11.91 -9.45 15.40
C LEU A 17 -13.37 -9.55 14.93
N ILE A 18 -14.22 -8.63 15.36
CA ILE A 18 -15.63 -8.56 14.94
C ILE A 18 -15.73 -8.09 13.47
N ALA A 19 -14.91 -7.12 13.06
CA ALA A 19 -14.84 -6.65 11.67
C ALA A 19 -14.41 -7.75 10.68
N ARG A 20 -13.68 -8.78 11.14
CA ARG A 20 -13.26 -9.93 10.30
C ARG A 20 -14.41 -10.89 9.96
N HIS A 21 -15.48 -10.94 10.75
CA HIS A 21 -16.51 -11.98 10.63
C HIS A 21 -17.81 -11.52 9.96
N VAL A 22 -17.95 -10.23 9.63
CA VAL A 22 -19.15 -9.70 8.97
C VAL A 22 -18.76 -8.86 7.75
N PRO A 23 -18.81 -9.41 6.52
CA PRO A 23 -18.58 -8.61 5.32
C PRO A 23 -19.67 -7.54 5.23
N GLY A 24 -19.29 -6.26 5.15
CA GLY A 24 -20.21 -5.13 5.02
C GLY A 24 -20.40 -4.26 6.27
N THR A 25 -19.74 -4.52 7.40
CA THR A 25 -19.83 -3.66 8.61
C THR A 25 -18.68 -2.66 8.78
N GLY A 26 -17.83 -2.46 7.76
CA GLY A 26 -16.75 -1.47 7.80
C GLY A 26 -17.22 -0.03 8.11
N TRP A 27 -18.49 0.28 7.79
CA TRP A 27 -19.12 1.57 8.12
C TRP A 27 -19.48 1.75 9.61
N LEU A 28 -19.50 0.67 10.41
CA LEU A 28 -19.75 0.73 11.85
C LEU A 28 -18.49 1.10 12.65
N VAL A 29 -17.30 0.89 12.08
CA VAL A 29 -16.02 1.26 12.70
C VAL A 29 -15.96 2.75 13.08
N PRO A 30 -16.30 3.72 12.21
CA PRO A 30 -16.33 5.13 12.60
C PRO A 30 -17.39 5.45 13.66
N LEU A 31 -18.53 4.75 13.69
CA LEU A 31 -19.57 4.92 14.71
C LEU A 31 -19.12 4.43 16.10
N ILE A 32 -18.43 3.29 16.16
CA ILE A 32 -17.88 2.75 17.41
C ILE A 32 -16.75 3.65 17.92
N VAL A 33 -15.90 4.14 17.02
CA VAL A 33 -14.86 5.12 17.35
C VAL A 33 -15.49 6.43 17.84
N ALA A 34 -16.53 6.95 17.19
CA ALA A 34 -17.25 8.15 17.62
C ALA A 34 -17.94 7.97 18.99
N ALA A 35 -18.53 6.80 19.25
CA ALA A 35 -19.13 6.48 20.53
C ALA A 35 -18.08 6.36 21.65
N ALA A 36 -16.93 5.74 21.38
CA ALA A 36 -15.80 5.69 22.31
C ALA A 36 -15.22 7.09 22.59
N ILE A 37 -15.15 7.94 21.56
CA ILE A 37 -14.77 9.37 21.65
C ILE A 37 -15.75 10.14 22.54
N ALA A 38 -17.05 9.92 22.40
CA ALA A 38 -18.08 10.58 23.20
C ALA A 38 -18.08 10.15 24.68
N LEU A 39 -17.58 8.94 24.98
CA LEU A 39 -17.54 8.39 26.34
C LEU A 39 -16.28 8.82 27.12
N VAL A 40 -15.21 9.22 26.43
CA VAL A 40 -14.00 9.75 27.06
C VAL A 40 -14.26 11.19 27.48
N ARG A 41 -14.53 11.40 28.77
CA ARG A 41 -14.52 12.76 29.36
C ARG A 41 -13.06 13.15 29.62
N PRO A 42 -12.49 14.13 28.88
CA PRO A 42 -11.10 14.51 29.07
C PRO A 42 -10.94 15.17 30.44
N ALA A 43 -9.95 14.71 31.21
CA ALA A 43 -9.66 15.23 32.55
C ALA A 43 -9.07 16.66 32.55
N SER A 44 -8.66 17.18 31.39
CA SER A 44 -8.10 18.52 31.22
C SER A 44 -8.33 19.08 29.81
N ARG A 45 -8.27 20.40 29.65
CA ARG A 45 -8.38 21.08 28.34
C ARG A 45 -7.29 20.61 27.35
N VAL A 46 -6.10 20.31 27.85
CA VAL A 46 -4.97 19.79 27.04
C VAL A 46 -5.28 18.39 26.51
N ALA A 47 -5.87 17.51 27.34
CA ALA A 47 -6.28 16.18 26.91
C ALA A 47 -7.39 16.23 25.85
N ALA A 48 -8.32 17.20 25.96
CA ALA A 48 -9.37 17.40 24.96
C ALA A 48 -8.81 17.84 23.60
N ILE A 49 -7.84 18.76 23.60
CA ILE A 49 -7.19 19.23 22.37
C ILE A 49 -6.38 18.11 21.72
N ALA A 50 -5.54 17.41 22.48
CA ALA A 50 -4.75 16.29 21.95
C ALA A 50 -5.64 15.18 21.35
N PHE A 51 -6.76 14.89 22.00
CA PHE A 51 -7.74 13.93 21.50
C PHE A 51 -8.41 14.40 20.21
N GLY A 52 -8.85 15.66 20.15
CA GLY A 52 -9.43 16.26 18.95
C GLY A 52 -8.47 16.22 17.76
N VAL A 53 -7.19 16.52 17.98
CA VAL A 53 -6.14 16.40 16.96
C VAL A 53 -5.97 14.95 16.51
N GLY A 54 -5.93 13.99 17.44
CA GLY A 54 -5.83 12.57 17.12
C GLY A 54 -6.99 12.08 16.26
N VAL A 55 -8.23 12.43 16.61
CA VAL A 55 -9.43 12.09 15.83
C VAL A 55 -9.40 12.76 14.46
N ALA A 56 -9.02 14.04 14.38
CA ALA A 56 -8.90 14.74 13.11
C ALA A 56 -7.86 14.09 12.19
N LEU A 57 -6.71 13.66 12.72
CA LEU A 57 -5.69 12.95 11.95
C LEU A 57 -6.17 11.57 11.47
N VAL A 58 -6.92 10.83 12.30
CA VAL A 58 -7.51 9.54 11.91
C VAL A 58 -8.57 9.73 10.83
N LEU A 59 -9.47 10.71 10.99
CA LEU A 59 -10.50 11.02 9.99
C LEU A 59 -9.87 11.53 8.69
N LEU A 60 -8.84 12.37 8.77
CA LEU A 60 -8.07 12.80 7.60
C LEU A 60 -7.42 11.60 6.91
N ARG A 61 -6.82 10.67 7.67
CA ARG A 61 -6.19 9.47 7.11
C ARG A 61 -7.20 8.54 6.42
N ILE A 62 -8.39 8.39 7.00
CA ILE A 62 -9.51 7.64 6.42
C ILE A 62 -10.01 8.35 5.16
N GLY A 63 -10.22 9.67 5.22
CA GLY A 63 -10.66 10.49 4.09
C GLY A 63 -9.73 10.40 2.90
N ILE A 64 -8.41 10.52 3.12
CA ILE A 64 -7.38 10.32 2.09
C ILE A 64 -7.44 8.89 1.52
N GLY A 65 -7.62 7.88 2.37
CA GLY A 65 -7.75 6.49 1.93
C GLY A 65 -8.97 6.24 1.03
N VAL A 66 -10.09 6.91 1.30
CA VAL A 66 -11.33 6.81 0.51
C VAL A 66 -11.21 7.57 -0.81
N LEU A 67 -10.55 8.74 -0.83
CA LEU A 67 -10.33 9.52 -2.05
C LEU A 67 -9.35 8.86 -3.04
N VAL A 68 -8.46 8.00 -2.55
CA VAL A 68 -7.41 7.33 -3.35
C VAL A 68 -7.78 5.87 -3.67
N ALA A 69 -8.84 5.32 -3.07
CA ALA A 69 -9.31 3.99 -3.40
C ALA A 69 -9.81 3.96 -4.85
N PRO A 70 -9.22 3.15 -5.76
CA PRO A 70 -9.75 3.05 -7.10
C PRO A 70 -11.18 2.50 -7.03
N PRO A 71 -12.13 3.04 -7.81
CA PRO A 71 -13.48 2.51 -7.84
C PRO A 71 -13.41 1.03 -8.25
N LEU A 72 -14.04 0.16 -7.45
CA LEU A 72 -14.20 -1.26 -7.76
C LEU A 72 -15.07 -1.38 -9.01
N THR A 73 -14.44 -1.27 -10.18
CA THR A 73 -15.11 -1.32 -11.46
C THR A 73 -14.69 -2.61 -12.14
N THR A 74 -15.65 -3.46 -12.43
CA THR A 74 -15.46 -4.63 -13.27
C THR A 74 -15.36 -4.16 -14.71
N LEU A 75 -14.14 -3.89 -15.20
CA LEU A 75 -13.92 -3.84 -16.65
C LEU A 75 -14.22 -5.24 -17.22
N PRO A 76 -14.81 -5.35 -18.42
CA PRO A 76 -14.96 -6.64 -19.07
C PRO A 76 -13.55 -7.22 -19.27
N LEU A 77 -13.31 -8.37 -18.64
CA LEU A 77 -12.15 -9.22 -18.93
C LEU A 77 -12.21 -9.50 -20.43
N THR A 78 -11.35 -8.83 -21.19
CA THR A 78 -11.29 -9.03 -22.63
C THR A 78 -10.19 -10.05 -22.87
N GLU A 79 -10.53 -11.15 -23.52
CA GLU A 79 -9.56 -12.17 -23.95
C GLU A 79 -8.53 -11.58 -24.94
N ASP A 80 -8.85 -10.46 -25.58
CA ASP A 80 -8.01 -9.82 -26.59
C ASP A 80 -6.92 -8.91 -26.00
N ALA A 81 -5.71 -9.00 -26.57
CA ALA A 81 -4.60 -8.15 -26.21
C ALA A 81 -4.83 -6.69 -26.67
N ARG A 82 -5.13 -5.81 -25.70
CA ARG A 82 -5.31 -4.37 -25.89
C ARG A 82 -4.14 -3.57 -25.34
N ASP A 83 -4.06 -2.31 -25.76
CA ASP A 83 -3.12 -1.33 -25.22
C ASP A 83 -3.67 -0.73 -23.93
N TRP A 84 -2.86 -0.79 -22.89
CA TRP A 84 -3.17 -0.34 -21.54
C TRP A 84 -2.17 0.71 -21.10
N VAL A 85 -2.68 1.71 -20.39
CA VAL A 85 -1.89 2.67 -19.63
C VAL A 85 -2.03 2.29 -18.16
N GLY A 86 -0.92 1.95 -17.52
CA GLY A 86 -0.87 1.55 -16.12
C GLY A 86 -0.08 2.51 -15.25
N GLN A 87 -0.48 2.66 -14.00
CA GLN A 87 0.32 3.26 -12.94
C GLN A 87 0.71 2.19 -11.93
N VAL A 88 2.01 2.08 -11.64
CA VAL A 88 2.53 1.11 -10.67
C VAL A 88 2.14 1.57 -9.26
N VAL A 89 1.39 0.74 -8.52
CA VAL A 89 0.95 1.06 -7.16
C VAL A 89 1.95 0.53 -6.14
N THR A 90 2.31 -0.75 -6.28
CA THR A 90 3.21 -1.44 -5.35
C THR A 90 4.04 -2.44 -6.13
N LEU A 91 5.34 -2.50 -5.84
CA LEU A 91 6.20 -3.59 -6.28
C LEU A 91 6.30 -4.66 -5.20
N GLY A 92 6.12 -5.91 -5.61
CA GLY A 92 6.44 -7.08 -4.81
C GLY A 92 7.91 -7.42 -4.90
N THR A 93 8.37 -8.30 -4.02
CA THR A 93 9.75 -8.78 -4.00
C THR A 93 10.10 -9.41 -5.35
N PRO A 94 11.23 -9.03 -5.99
CA PRO A 94 11.67 -9.65 -7.23
C PRO A 94 11.90 -11.14 -7.02
N GLY A 95 11.29 -11.97 -7.87
CA GLY A 95 11.44 -13.42 -7.87
C GLY A 95 11.49 -13.92 -9.32
N ASP A 96 12.31 -14.93 -9.59
CA ASP A 96 12.37 -15.60 -10.90
C ASP A 96 12.78 -14.72 -12.10
N GLY A 97 13.61 -13.69 -11.86
CA GLY A 97 14.05 -12.77 -12.92
C GLY A 97 12.94 -11.89 -13.48
N ARG A 98 11.82 -11.77 -12.75
CA ARG A 98 10.66 -10.95 -13.11
C ARG A 98 10.29 -10.02 -11.96
N GLN A 99 9.70 -8.90 -12.32
CA GLN A 99 9.08 -7.99 -11.36
C GLN A 99 7.61 -8.35 -11.23
N ARG A 100 7.10 -8.30 -10.00
CA ARG A 100 5.68 -8.50 -9.69
C ARG A 100 5.16 -7.18 -9.16
N ALA A 101 4.08 -6.66 -9.71
CA ALA A 101 3.55 -5.38 -9.28
C ALA A 101 2.03 -5.36 -9.31
N PHE A 102 1.44 -4.57 -8.40
CA PHE A 102 0.07 -4.12 -8.54
C PHE A 102 0.08 -2.86 -9.40
N VAL A 103 -0.75 -2.86 -10.45
CA VAL A 103 -0.82 -1.78 -11.43
C VAL A 103 -2.28 -1.38 -11.56
N ASP A 104 -2.57 -0.08 -11.43
CA ASP A 104 -3.88 0.47 -11.75
C ASP A 104 -3.88 0.83 -13.24
N VAL A 105 -4.71 0.16 -14.02
CA VAL A 105 -4.73 0.25 -15.49
C VAL A 105 -6.01 0.87 -16.02
N THR A 106 -5.86 1.64 -17.09
CA THR A 106 -6.94 2.23 -17.88
C THR A 106 -6.66 1.89 -19.35
N ALA A 107 -7.70 1.60 -20.13
CA ALA A 107 -7.54 1.33 -21.56
C ALA A 107 -6.97 2.58 -22.26
N ALA A 108 -6.05 2.40 -23.22
CA ALA A 108 -5.38 3.52 -23.88
C ALA A 108 -6.37 4.42 -24.65
N ASP A 109 -7.44 3.85 -25.20
CA ASP A 109 -8.49 4.55 -25.93
C ASP A 109 -9.62 5.09 -25.02
N ALA A 110 -9.48 4.95 -23.70
CA ALA A 110 -10.53 5.37 -22.78
C ALA A 110 -10.58 6.90 -22.68
N ALA A 111 -11.78 7.46 -22.56
CA ALA A 111 -11.97 8.89 -22.35
C ALA A 111 -11.29 9.34 -21.04
N ALA A 112 -10.83 10.60 -21.00
CA ALA A 112 -10.23 11.19 -19.81
C ALA A 112 -11.18 11.07 -18.59
N GLY A 113 -10.69 10.51 -17.48
CA GLY A 113 -11.49 10.23 -16.28
C GLY A 113 -12.18 8.86 -16.25
N SER A 114 -11.86 7.98 -17.21
CA SER A 114 -12.34 6.59 -17.17
C SER A 114 -11.81 5.85 -15.93
N PRO A 115 -12.61 4.96 -15.33
CA PRO A 115 -12.22 4.25 -14.12
C PRO A 115 -10.99 3.38 -14.37
N SER A 116 -10.00 3.47 -13.48
CA SER A 116 -8.85 2.58 -13.45
C SER A 116 -9.18 1.30 -12.69
N VAL A 117 -8.62 0.19 -13.12
CA VAL A 117 -8.81 -1.11 -12.51
C VAL A 117 -7.48 -1.65 -12.03
N ARG A 118 -7.44 -2.22 -10.82
CA ARG A 118 -6.23 -2.80 -10.28
C ARG A 118 -6.00 -4.21 -10.81
N ILE A 119 -4.80 -4.46 -11.31
CA ILE A 119 -4.36 -5.77 -11.78
C ILE A 119 -3.07 -6.19 -11.09
N TYR A 120 -2.83 -7.50 -11.06
CA TYR A 120 -1.54 -8.06 -10.69
C TYR A 120 -0.73 -8.40 -11.93
N ALA A 121 0.36 -7.67 -12.15
CA ALA A 121 1.19 -7.78 -13.33
C ALA A 121 2.52 -8.49 -13.03
N GLN A 122 2.90 -9.40 -13.93
CA GLN A 122 4.26 -9.93 -14.01
C GLN A 122 4.98 -9.24 -15.16
N LEU A 123 6.02 -8.46 -14.84
CA LEU A 123 6.78 -7.65 -15.79
C LEU A 123 8.22 -8.19 -15.98
N PRO A 124 8.87 -7.87 -17.11
CA PRO A 124 10.31 -8.06 -17.27
C PRO A 124 11.10 -7.34 -16.17
N ARG A 125 12.31 -7.81 -15.86
CA ARG A 125 13.16 -7.19 -14.84
C ARG A 125 13.66 -5.79 -15.20
N TYR A 126 13.76 -5.48 -16.49
CA TYR A 126 14.26 -4.21 -16.96
C TYR A 126 13.26 -3.56 -17.92
N PRO A 127 13.12 -2.21 -17.87
CA PRO A 127 13.74 -1.29 -16.90
C PRO A 127 13.23 -1.48 -15.45
N GLU A 128 13.97 -0.99 -14.46
CA GLU A 128 13.52 -1.01 -13.06
C GLU A 128 12.37 -0.03 -12.85
N LEU A 129 11.33 -0.47 -12.14
CA LEU A 129 10.12 0.31 -11.88
C LEU A 129 10.06 0.76 -10.42
N ALA A 130 9.41 1.90 -10.22
CA ALA A 130 9.05 2.47 -8.93
C ALA A 130 7.52 2.50 -8.76
N PRO A 131 6.99 2.42 -7.52
CA PRO A 131 5.65 2.91 -7.23
C PRO A 131 5.51 4.36 -7.73
N GLY A 132 4.40 4.64 -8.39
CA GLY A 132 4.11 5.93 -9.03
C GLY A 132 4.46 6.00 -10.52
N ASP A 133 5.30 5.09 -11.04
CA ASP A 133 5.69 5.09 -12.46
C ASP A 133 4.50 4.78 -13.36
N ARG A 134 4.45 5.47 -14.50
CA ARG A 134 3.51 5.18 -15.58
C ARG A 134 4.17 4.22 -16.56
N ILE A 135 3.44 3.19 -16.95
CA ILE A 135 3.85 2.22 -17.96
C ILE A 135 2.78 2.13 -19.04
N VAL A 136 3.20 1.93 -20.29
CA VAL A 136 2.31 1.61 -21.40
C VAL A 136 2.66 0.23 -21.89
N PHE A 137 1.68 -0.66 -21.97
CA PHE A 137 1.91 -2.04 -22.36
C PHE A 137 0.75 -2.60 -23.15
N ARG A 138 1.02 -3.63 -23.94
CA ARG A 138 0.00 -4.41 -24.65
C ARG A 138 -0.13 -5.78 -24.01
N GLY A 139 -1.34 -6.17 -23.66
CA GLY A 139 -1.59 -7.46 -23.00
C GLY A 139 -3.07 -7.79 -22.84
N ALA A 140 -3.35 -9.07 -22.70
CA ALA A 140 -4.66 -9.56 -22.31
C ALA A 140 -4.74 -9.59 -20.77
N LEU A 141 -5.91 -9.24 -20.23
CA LEU A 141 -6.18 -9.33 -18.80
C LEU A 141 -6.87 -10.67 -18.54
N GLU A 142 -6.18 -11.56 -17.84
CA GLU A 142 -6.67 -12.88 -17.50
C GLU A 142 -7.39 -12.85 -16.15
N PRO A 143 -8.47 -13.63 -15.97
CA PRO A 143 -9.10 -13.76 -14.66
C PRO A 143 -8.09 -14.24 -13.61
N PRO A 144 -8.23 -13.83 -12.34
CA PRO A 144 -7.42 -14.38 -11.26
C PRO A 144 -7.54 -15.91 -11.22
N PRO A 145 -6.44 -16.64 -10.97
CA PRO A 145 -6.49 -18.09 -10.91
C PRO A 145 -7.43 -18.54 -9.78
N GLU A 146 -8.18 -19.61 -10.04
CA GLU A 146 -9.09 -20.20 -9.06
C GLU A 146 -8.31 -21.01 -8.01
N GLY A 147 -8.73 -20.90 -6.75
CA GLY A 147 -8.18 -21.69 -5.65
C GLY A 147 -7.89 -20.88 -4.38
N PRO A 148 -7.85 -21.55 -3.22
CA PRO A 148 -7.60 -20.88 -1.94
C PRO A 148 -6.18 -20.29 -1.88
N GLY A 149 -6.03 -19.16 -1.19
CA GLY A 149 -4.73 -18.54 -0.93
C GLY A 149 -4.36 -17.43 -1.91
N PHE A 150 -3.96 -17.75 -3.15
CA PHE A 150 -3.49 -16.72 -4.09
C PHE A 150 -4.64 -15.86 -4.63
N ALA A 151 -5.81 -16.44 -4.92
CA ALA A 151 -7.01 -15.68 -5.28
C ALA A 151 -7.43 -14.74 -4.14
N ASP A 152 -7.42 -15.24 -2.89
CA ASP A 152 -7.73 -14.44 -1.69
C ASP A 152 -6.74 -13.29 -1.51
N TYR A 153 -5.46 -13.54 -1.79
CA TYR A 153 -4.43 -12.50 -1.76
C TYR A 153 -4.71 -11.40 -2.78
N LEU A 154 -5.04 -11.76 -4.03
CA LEU A 154 -5.38 -10.79 -5.08
C LEU A 154 -6.62 -9.98 -4.71
N ALA A 155 -7.68 -10.65 -4.26
CA ALA A 155 -8.93 -10.02 -3.85
C ALA A 155 -8.72 -9.03 -2.68
N ARG A 156 -7.93 -9.39 -1.67
CA ARG A 156 -7.60 -8.51 -0.53
C ARG A 156 -6.82 -7.26 -0.94
N ASN A 157 -6.02 -7.35 -2.00
CA ASN A 157 -5.27 -6.22 -2.55
C ASN A 157 -6.06 -5.44 -3.62
N GLY A 158 -7.32 -5.84 -3.87
CA GLY A 158 -8.21 -5.21 -4.85
C GLY A 158 -7.90 -5.54 -6.31
N ALA A 159 -7.02 -6.51 -6.58
CA ALA A 159 -6.70 -6.90 -7.95
C ALA A 159 -7.81 -7.79 -8.53
N VAL A 160 -8.41 -7.35 -9.64
CA VAL A 160 -9.52 -8.06 -10.29
C VAL A 160 -9.08 -8.94 -11.45
N ALA A 161 -7.84 -8.78 -11.91
CA ALA A 161 -7.27 -9.55 -13.01
C ALA A 161 -5.76 -9.72 -12.83
N THR A 162 -5.20 -10.67 -13.57
CA THR A 162 -3.75 -10.87 -13.69
C THR A 162 -3.30 -10.61 -15.12
N CYS A 163 -2.06 -10.15 -15.30
CA CYS A 163 -1.50 -9.93 -16.63
C CYS A 163 -0.02 -10.30 -16.69
N ARG A 164 0.36 -11.05 -17.73
CA ARG A 164 1.76 -11.31 -18.03
C ARG A 164 2.25 -10.33 -19.10
N ILE A 165 2.91 -9.27 -18.66
CA ILE A 165 3.45 -8.24 -19.54
C ILE A 165 4.77 -8.75 -20.13
N ARG A 166 4.85 -8.80 -21.46
CA ARG A 166 6.08 -9.24 -22.18
C ARG A 166 7.02 -8.07 -22.44
N SER A 167 6.47 -6.91 -22.72
CA SER A 167 7.18 -5.67 -23.00
C SER A 167 6.31 -4.49 -22.56
N PHE A 168 6.96 -3.44 -22.07
CA PHE A 168 6.31 -2.19 -21.73
C PHE A 168 7.23 -1.02 -22.09
N SER A 169 6.64 0.14 -22.31
CA SER A 169 7.35 1.40 -22.48
C SER A 169 7.14 2.28 -21.26
N PRO A 170 8.17 2.94 -20.71
CA PRO A 170 8.01 3.94 -19.67
C PRO A 170 7.15 5.10 -20.19
N GLY A 171 6.03 5.38 -19.52
CA GLY A 171 5.12 6.47 -19.82
C GLY A 171 5.43 7.77 -19.08
N GLY A 172 6.55 7.84 -18.36
CA GLY A 172 6.90 8.94 -17.45
C GLY A 172 6.20 8.80 -16.10
N VAL A 173 5.93 9.94 -15.44
CA VAL A 173 5.23 9.97 -14.15
C VAL A 173 3.93 10.75 -14.30
N MET A 174 2.81 10.19 -13.82
CA MET A 174 1.54 10.92 -13.77
C MET A 174 1.65 12.01 -12.70
N PRO A 175 1.31 13.27 -13.00
CA PRO A 175 1.30 14.32 -11.99
C PRO A 175 0.27 13.98 -10.90
N GLY A 176 0.66 14.13 -9.64
CA GLY A 176 -0.22 13.91 -8.51
C GLY A 176 0.50 13.90 -7.17
N PRO A 177 -0.22 14.16 -6.07
CA PRO A 177 0.40 14.30 -4.75
C PRO A 177 1.07 13.01 -4.24
N LEU A 178 0.57 11.84 -4.66
CA LEU A 178 1.15 10.55 -4.26
C LEU A 178 2.47 10.25 -4.99
N PRO A 179 2.54 10.32 -6.34
CA PRO A 179 3.81 10.22 -7.06
C PRO A 179 4.86 11.24 -6.61
N ASP A 180 4.46 12.47 -6.31
CA ASP A 180 5.36 13.51 -5.84
C ASP A 180 5.94 13.18 -4.46
N LEU A 181 5.10 12.68 -3.54
CA LEU A 181 5.54 12.21 -2.22
C LEU A 181 6.50 11.03 -2.34
N GLU A 182 6.17 10.04 -3.19
CA GLU A 182 7.03 8.88 -3.40
C GLU A 182 8.38 9.27 -4.02
N ARG A 183 8.39 10.24 -4.94
CA ARG A 183 9.62 10.82 -5.47
C ARG A 183 10.43 11.50 -4.38
N ALA A 184 9.81 12.35 -3.56
CA ALA A 184 10.50 13.00 -2.44
C ALA A 184 11.10 11.98 -1.45
N ARG A 185 10.38 10.87 -1.16
CA ARG A 185 10.89 9.76 -0.34
C ARG A 185 12.15 9.13 -0.95
N ARG A 186 12.10 8.82 -2.26
CA ARG A 186 13.22 8.21 -3.00
C ARG A 186 14.42 9.15 -3.10
N ASP A 187 14.19 10.43 -3.42
CA ASP A 187 15.24 11.45 -3.50
C ASP A 187 15.95 11.62 -2.14
N THR A 188 15.20 11.56 -1.04
CA THR A 188 15.76 11.62 0.31
C THR A 188 16.58 10.37 0.63
N ALA A 189 16.16 9.18 0.20
CA ALA A 189 16.97 7.97 0.34
C ALA A 189 18.25 8.03 -0.50
N ASP A 190 18.19 8.61 -1.69
CA ASP A 190 19.37 8.81 -2.54
C ASP A 190 20.34 9.84 -1.94
N LEU A 191 19.84 10.84 -1.20
CA LEU A 191 20.67 11.72 -0.38
C LEU A 191 21.37 10.95 0.74
N LEU A 192 20.67 10.08 1.47
CA LEU A 192 21.26 9.24 2.51
C LEU A 192 22.38 8.34 1.95
N ALA A 193 22.15 7.75 0.78
CA ALA A 193 23.13 6.91 0.09
C ALA A 193 24.40 7.65 -0.35
N ARG A 194 24.37 8.99 -0.44
CA ARG A 194 25.56 9.80 -0.74
C ARG A 194 26.42 10.09 0.48
N VAL A 195 25.87 10.03 1.69
CA VAL A 195 26.56 10.43 2.94
C VAL A 195 26.85 9.27 3.89
N LEU A 196 26.16 8.14 3.73
CA LEU A 196 26.34 6.92 4.52
C LEU A 196 26.87 5.78 3.64
N PRO A 197 27.57 4.78 4.21
CA PRO A 197 27.87 3.56 3.50
C PRO A 197 26.58 2.79 3.17
N ALA A 198 26.65 1.92 2.16
CA ALA A 198 25.46 1.37 1.49
C ALA A 198 24.51 0.61 2.44
N GLN A 199 25.06 -0.13 3.42
CA GLN A 199 24.29 -0.92 4.37
C GLN A 199 23.49 -0.01 5.34
N GLU A 200 24.14 1.02 5.87
CA GLU A 200 23.57 1.99 6.79
C GLU A 200 22.58 2.92 6.09
N ALA A 201 22.87 3.32 4.85
CA ALA A 201 21.96 4.11 4.03
C ALA A 201 20.64 3.38 3.75
N GLY A 202 20.73 2.09 3.38
CA GLY A 202 19.56 1.24 3.16
C GLY A 202 18.73 1.07 4.43
N LEU A 203 19.39 0.81 5.57
CA LEU A 203 18.73 0.70 6.87
C LEU A 203 18.06 2.01 7.29
N ALA A 204 18.75 3.15 7.15
CA ALA A 204 18.21 4.48 7.47
C ALA A 204 17.02 4.84 6.57
N ALA A 205 17.09 4.53 5.27
CA ALA A 205 15.98 4.72 4.35
C ALA A 205 14.77 3.84 4.74
N GLY A 206 15.02 2.60 5.16
CA GLY A 206 14.00 1.71 5.72
C GLY A 206 13.33 2.30 6.97
N MET A 207 14.11 2.77 7.94
CA MET A 207 13.62 3.23 9.24
C MET A 207 12.99 4.63 9.23
N LEU A 208 13.59 5.57 8.50
CA LEU A 208 13.17 6.99 8.53
C LEU A 208 12.13 7.30 7.47
N ILE A 209 12.22 6.65 6.31
CA ILE A 209 11.44 6.97 5.11
C ILE A 209 10.46 5.83 4.78
N GLY A 210 10.64 4.62 5.32
CA GLY A 210 9.82 3.45 5.04
C GLY A 210 10.12 2.78 3.69
N LEU A 211 11.35 2.94 3.17
CA LEU A 211 11.78 2.33 1.89
C LEU A 211 12.50 1.00 2.14
N ARG A 212 11.71 -0.02 2.45
CA ARG A 212 12.17 -1.38 2.78
C ARG A 212 12.87 -2.11 1.64
N ASP A 213 12.58 -1.75 0.40
CA ASP A 213 13.23 -2.26 -0.81
C ASP A 213 14.71 -1.84 -0.93
N ARG A 214 15.13 -0.81 -0.18
CA ARG A 214 16.52 -0.33 -0.11
C ARG A 214 17.34 -1.01 0.98
N VAL A 215 16.75 -1.81 1.87
CA VAL A 215 17.46 -2.50 2.95
C VAL A 215 18.23 -3.68 2.37
N ASP A 216 19.52 -3.76 2.66
CA ASP A 216 20.36 -4.86 2.21
C ASP A 216 19.89 -6.21 2.78
N ARG A 217 19.95 -7.26 1.96
CA ARG A 217 19.45 -8.60 2.35
C ARG A 217 20.24 -9.23 3.47
N GLN A 218 21.55 -8.99 3.54
CA GLN A 218 22.39 -9.50 4.61
C GLN A 218 22.06 -8.78 5.92
N VAL A 219 21.87 -7.46 5.88
CA VAL A 219 21.39 -6.70 7.05
C VAL A 219 20.04 -7.22 7.53
N ALA A 220 19.08 -7.45 6.64
CA ALA A 220 17.78 -8.03 7.02
C ALA A 220 17.91 -9.43 7.63
N ALA A 221 18.85 -10.25 7.13
CA ALA A 221 19.13 -11.57 7.67
C ALA A 221 19.77 -11.49 9.07
N ASP A 222 20.70 -10.57 9.29
CA ASP A 222 21.38 -10.37 10.58
C ASP A 222 20.40 -9.91 11.67
N PHE A 223 19.50 -8.98 11.35
CA PHE A 223 18.42 -8.57 12.26
C PHE A 223 17.47 -9.72 12.60
N THR A 224 17.26 -10.64 11.65
CA THR A 224 16.45 -11.84 11.88
C THR A 224 17.17 -12.84 12.77
N ALA A 225 18.46 -13.09 12.49
CA ALA A 225 19.30 -13.98 13.29
C ALA A 225 19.47 -13.48 14.74
N SER A 226 19.52 -12.16 14.94
CA SER A 226 19.65 -11.54 16.26
C SER A 226 18.31 -11.35 17.00
N GLY A 227 17.19 -11.76 16.42
CA GLY A 227 15.85 -11.57 17.00
C GLY A 227 15.36 -10.12 17.04
N LEU A 228 16.02 -9.21 16.32
CA LEU A 228 15.71 -7.77 16.25
C LEU A 228 14.74 -7.41 15.12
N SER A 229 14.17 -8.37 14.40
CA SER A 229 13.17 -8.12 13.35
C SER A 229 12.00 -7.25 13.83
N HIS A 230 11.64 -7.35 15.12
CA HIS A 230 10.55 -6.56 15.70
C HIS A 230 10.87 -5.05 15.77
N VAL A 231 12.13 -4.66 15.98
CA VAL A 231 12.55 -3.25 15.99
C VAL A 231 12.35 -2.65 14.59
N VAL A 232 12.71 -3.41 13.57
CA VAL A 232 12.59 -3.00 12.17
C VAL A 232 11.12 -3.00 11.74
N ALA A 233 10.33 -4.00 12.12
CA ALA A 233 8.91 -4.10 11.82
C ALA A 233 8.07 -2.92 12.37
N ILE A 234 8.39 -2.43 13.58
CA ILE A 234 7.68 -1.29 14.19
C ILE A 234 7.99 0.03 13.47
N SER A 235 9.17 0.14 12.84
CA SER A 235 9.55 1.32 12.06
C SER A 235 8.84 1.46 10.70
N GLY A 236 7.96 0.51 10.34
CA GLY A 236 7.22 0.53 9.08
C GLY A 236 7.83 -0.34 7.97
N TRP A 237 8.60 -1.36 8.35
CA TRP A 237 9.12 -2.39 7.44
C TRP A 237 8.05 -3.38 6.99
#